data_AF-A0A7J9XU29-F1
#
_entry.id   AF-A0A7J9XU29-F1
#
_cell.length_a   1.000
_cell.length_b   1.000
_cell.length_c   1.000
_cell.angle_alpha   90.00
_cell.angle_beta   90.00
_cell.angle_gamma   90.00
#
_symmetry.space_group_name_H-M   'P 1'
#
loop_
_entity.id
_entity.type
_entity.pdbx_description
1 polymer ?
#
loop_
_entity_poly.entity_id
_entity_poly.type
_entity_poly.pdbx_seq_one_letter_code
_entity_poly.pdbx_strand_id
1 'polypeptide(L)'
;MRPQPPWHSHADGQPTEAPLPPPHGNPASRPPPPRATRFVLGGLAIGAIVVGIMYTVGGPGDDSADASSAPTTPPNAPSAGALDSPADRACTRLAAGSASARTEDQRVELAGLVTNRALRSVTPRIAERAARLSSAARGSDDTWRGAVDLLAGTCKTAGWSQPG
;
A
#
# COMPACT_ATOMS: atom_id res chain seq x y z
N MET A 1 -38.53 -11.73 -32.24
CA MET A 1 -38.40 -12.87 -31.30
C MET A 1 -37.16 -13.65 -31.72
N ARG A 2 -36.11 -13.67 -30.89
CA ARG A 2 -34.87 -14.40 -31.17
C ARG A 2 -34.85 -15.70 -30.34
N PRO A 3 -34.63 -16.88 -30.95
CA PRO A 3 -34.53 -18.12 -30.20
C PRO A 3 -33.22 -18.16 -29.40
N GLN A 4 -33.30 -18.58 -28.14
CA GLN A 4 -32.11 -18.85 -27.33
C GLN A 4 -31.57 -20.26 -27.62
N PRO A 5 -30.24 -20.46 -27.66
CA PRO A 5 -29.64 -21.78 -27.79
C PRO A 5 -29.70 -22.57 -26.46
N PRO A 6 -30.08 -23.87 -26.48
CA PRO A 6 -30.28 -24.67 -25.28
C PRO A 6 -29.07 -25.53 -24.90
N TRP A 7 -27.92 -24.97 -24.52
CA TRP A 7 -26.78 -25.82 -24.10
C TRP A 7 -25.87 -25.11 -23.10
N HIS A 8 -25.90 -25.56 -21.84
CA HIS A 8 -24.75 -26.01 -21.04
C HIS A 8 -25.12 -26.09 -19.55
N SER A 9 -25.85 -27.16 -19.22
CA SER A 9 -25.86 -27.75 -17.89
C SER A 9 -24.50 -28.41 -17.66
N HIS A 10 -23.57 -27.70 -17.03
CA HIS A 10 -22.43 -28.32 -16.36
C HIS A 10 -22.75 -28.45 -14.88
N ALA A 11 -23.39 -29.58 -14.56
CA ALA A 11 -23.30 -30.19 -13.25
C ALA A 11 -21.96 -30.96 -13.21
N ASP A 12 -20.86 -30.24 -13.01
CA ASP A 12 -19.59 -30.86 -12.68
C ASP A 12 -19.55 -31.06 -11.16
N GLY A 13 -19.68 -32.33 -10.76
CA GLY A 13 -19.62 -32.76 -9.38
C GLY A 13 -18.33 -32.28 -8.73
N GLN A 14 -18.45 -31.67 -7.55
CA GLN A 14 -17.30 -31.48 -6.68
C GLN A 14 -16.63 -32.85 -6.46
N PRO A 15 -15.34 -33.03 -6.79
CA PRO A 15 -14.60 -34.13 -6.23
C PRO A 15 -14.69 -33.97 -4.71
N THR A 16 -15.20 -35.00 -4.05
CA THR A 16 -15.10 -35.13 -2.59
C THR A 16 -13.63 -35.32 -2.28
N GLU A 17 -12.92 -34.21 -2.11
CA GLU A 17 -11.54 -34.18 -1.67
C GLU A 17 -11.50 -34.81 -0.28
N ALA A 18 -10.86 -35.97 -0.17
CA ALA A 18 -10.64 -36.62 1.11
C ALA A 18 -9.88 -35.64 2.03
N PRO A 19 -10.22 -35.56 3.32
CA PRO A 19 -9.54 -34.67 4.25
C PRO A 19 -8.05 -35.02 4.26
N LEU A 20 -7.22 -34.06 3.83
CA LEU A 20 -5.76 -34.16 3.89
C LEU A 20 -5.34 -34.53 5.32
N PRO A 21 -4.37 -35.46 5.49
CA PRO A 21 -3.82 -35.73 6.81
C PRO A 21 -3.25 -34.43 7.39
N PRO A 22 -3.36 -34.21 8.73
CA PRO A 22 -2.77 -33.04 9.35
C PRO A 22 -1.28 -33.01 9.03
N PRO A 23 -0.70 -31.84 8.69
CA PRO A 23 0.73 -31.73 8.48
C PRO A 23 1.44 -32.19 9.75
N HIS A 24 2.21 -33.27 9.65
CA HIS A 24 3.17 -33.65 10.68
C HIS A 24 4.17 -32.50 10.79
N GLY A 25 3.93 -31.62 11.77
CA GLY A 25 4.81 -30.50 12.06
C GLY A 25 6.20 -31.04 12.35
N ASN A 26 7.16 -30.70 11.49
CA ASN A 26 8.58 -30.92 11.75
C ASN A 26 8.95 -30.19 13.05
N PRO A 27 9.33 -30.89 14.14
CA PRO A 27 9.71 -30.26 15.38
C PRO A 27 11.20 -29.86 15.33
N ALA A 28 11.61 -28.99 14.40
CA ALA A 28 12.99 -28.51 14.37
C ALA A 28 13.20 -27.28 13.48
N SER A 29 12.65 -26.13 13.86
CA SER A 29 13.18 -24.81 13.47
C SER A 29 12.76 -23.78 14.51
N ARG A 30 13.23 -23.96 15.75
CA ARG A 30 13.21 -22.84 16.69
C ARG A 30 14.07 -21.73 16.09
N PRO A 31 13.54 -20.50 15.93
CA PRO A 31 14.38 -19.37 15.57
C PRO A 31 15.48 -19.22 16.64
N PRO A 32 16.72 -18.90 16.26
CA PRO A 32 17.73 -18.54 17.24
C PRO A 32 17.21 -17.36 18.07
N PRO A 33 17.52 -17.28 19.37
CA PRO A 33 17.15 -16.12 20.18
C PRO A 33 17.70 -14.85 19.52
N PRO A 34 16.98 -13.72 19.60
CA PRO A 34 17.51 -12.46 19.11
C PRO A 34 18.84 -12.20 19.82
N ARG A 35 19.92 -12.12 19.04
CA ARG A 35 21.17 -11.55 19.54
C ARG A 35 20.84 -10.11 19.91
N ALA A 36 20.89 -9.82 21.21
CA ALA A 36 20.75 -8.48 21.75
C ALA A 36 21.93 -7.63 21.23
N THR A 37 21.75 -7.05 20.04
CA THR A 37 22.64 -6.02 19.53
C THR A 37 22.45 -4.83 20.46
N ARG A 38 23.46 -4.63 21.31
CA ARG A 38 23.60 -3.44 22.15
C ARG A 38 23.57 -2.23 21.22
N PHE A 39 22.40 -1.61 21.09
CA PHE A 39 22.29 -0.29 20.51
C PHE A 39 22.99 0.67 21.47
N VAL A 40 24.20 1.07 21.09
CA VAL A 40 24.90 2.18 21.71
C VAL A 40 24.04 3.42 21.45
N LEU A 41 23.43 3.91 22.53
CA LEU A 41 22.75 5.20 22.63
C LEU A 41 23.71 6.30 22.15
N GLY A 42 23.51 6.75 20.91
CA GLY A 42 24.02 8.02 20.40
C GLY A 42 22.84 8.97 20.29
N GLY A 43 22.78 9.95 21.18
CA GLY A 43 21.66 10.88 21.30
C GLY A 43 21.43 11.73 20.05
N LEU A 44 20.15 11.96 19.76
CA LEU A 44 19.72 13.14 19.03
C LEU A 44 18.35 13.57 19.59
N ALA A 45 18.35 14.71 20.27
CA ALA A 45 17.14 15.38 20.71
C ALA A 45 16.29 15.79 19.50
N ILE A 46 15.01 15.42 19.49
CA ILE A 46 14.00 16.03 18.63
C ILE A 46 12.77 16.30 19.48
N GLY A 47 12.38 17.56 19.51
CA GLY A 47 11.49 18.17 20.48
C GLY A 47 10.04 17.69 20.44
N ALA A 48 9.36 17.97 21.54
CA ALA A 48 7.94 17.76 21.72
C ALA A 48 7.12 18.43 20.59
N ILE A 49 6.34 17.65 19.87
CA ILE A 49 5.21 18.16 19.10
C ILE A 49 3.96 17.79 19.89
N VAL A 50 3.36 18.81 20.49
CA VAL A 50 2.06 18.76 21.15
C VAL A 50 1.02 18.42 20.08
N VAL A 51 0.54 17.17 20.06
CA VAL A 51 -0.66 16.80 19.31
C VAL A 51 -1.86 17.10 20.22
N GLY A 52 -2.28 18.36 20.20
CA GLY A 52 -3.61 18.75 20.67
C GLY A 52 -4.61 18.46 19.58
N ILE A 53 -5.41 17.40 19.73
CA ILE A 53 -6.65 17.24 18.97
C ILE A 53 -7.79 17.39 19.97
N MET A 54 -8.23 18.63 20.13
CA MET A 54 -9.54 18.95 20.70
C MET A 54 -10.60 18.41 19.73
N TYR A 55 -11.24 17.31 20.09
CA TYR A 55 -12.53 16.92 19.51
C TYR A 55 -13.59 17.86 20.09
N THR A 56 -13.83 18.99 19.43
CA THR A 56 -15.03 19.80 19.66
C THR A 56 -16.22 19.09 19.03
N VAL A 57 -17.00 18.41 19.87
CA VAL A 57 -18.40 18.06 19.58
C VAL A 57 -19.18 19.37 19.63
N GLY A 58 -19.59 19.89 18.47
CA GLY A 58 -20.41 21.10 18.33
C GLY A 58 -21.51 20.87 17.32
N GLY A 59 -22.75 21.09 17.75
CA GLY A 59 -23.99 20.96 16.98
C GLY A 59 -24.22 22.08 15.95
N PRO A 60 -25.45 22.19 15.41
CA PRO A 60 -25.76 22.93 14.21
C PRO A 60 -25.89 24.44 14.48
N GLY A 61 -25.36 25.25 13.56
CA GLY A 61 -25.48 26.70 13.59
C GLY A 61 -25.19 27.27 12.21
N ASP A 62 -26.26 27.53 11.47
CA ASP A 62 -26.31 28.42 10.32
C ASP A 62 -25.98 29.85 10.78
N ASP A 63 -25.00 30.51 10.15
CA ASP A 63 -24.98 31.97 9.98
C ASP A 63 -23.92 32.35 8.93
N SER A 64 -24.42 32.90 7.82
CA SER A 64 -23.65 33.48 6.72
C SER A 64 -23.30 34.93 7.03
N ALA A 65 -22.02 35.29 6.97
CA ALA A 65 -21.61 36.68 6.74
C ALA A 65 -20.34 36.69 5.89
N ASP A 66 -20.56 37.11 4.64
CA ASP A 66 -19.60 37.31 3.56
C ASP A 66 -18.60 38.42 3.93
N ALA A 67 -17.32 38.05 4.02
CA ALA A 67 -16.21 39.00 4.02
C ALA A 67 -15.11 38.45 3.10
N SER A 68 -15.13 38.89 1.84
CA SER A 68 -14.02 38.82 0.88
C SER A 68 -13.14 37.58 0.99
N SER A 69 -13.72 36.42 0.68
CA SER A 69 -12.92 35.28 0.27
C SER A 69 -12.43 35.55 -1.15
N ALA A 70 -11.23 36.12 -1.28
CA ALA A 70 -10.41 35.76 -2.43
C ALA A 70 -10.45 34.23 -2.54
N PRO A 71 -10.58 33.63 -3.73
CA PRO A 71 -10.48 32.18 -3.86
C PRO A 71 -9.06 31.80 -3.44
N THR A 72 -8.90 31.46 -2.16
CA THR A 72 -7.75 30.71 -1.66
C THR A 72 -7.92 29.31 -2.21
N THR A 73 -7.74 29.20 -3.53
CA THR A 73 -7.44 27.94 -4.19
C THR A 73 -6.26 27.39 -3.39
N PRO A 74 -6.40 26.27 -2.66
CA PRO A 74 -5.23 25.66 -2.04
C PRO A 74 -4.18 25.52 -3.14
N PRO A 75 -2.96 26.06 -2.97
CA PRO A 75 -1.96 26.00 -4.02
C PRO A 75 -1.71 24.53 -4.33
N ASN A 76 -2.20 24.10 -5.50
CA ASN A 76 -2.05 22.75 -6.03
C ASN A 76 -2.86 21.66 -5.32
N ALA A 77 -4.19 21.71 -5.37
CA ALA A 77 -4.90 20.44 -5.56
C ALA A 77 -4.38 19.87 -6.89
N PRO A 78 -3.71 18.71 -6.92
CA PRO A 78 -3.25 18.14 -8.17
C PRO A 78 -4.47 17.99 -9.08
N SER A 79 -4.44 18.62 -10.26
CA SER A 79 -5.36 18.32 -11.36
C SER A 79 -5.52 16.81 -11.43
N ALA A 80 -6.73 16.27 -11.60
CA ALA A 80 -7.15 14.87 -11.39
C ALA A 80 -6.36 13.76 -12.16
N GLY A 81 -5.04 13.76 -12.05
CA GLY A 81 -4.08 13.06 -12.90
C GLY A 81 -2.61 13.49 -12.66
N ALA A 82 -2.35 14.52 -11.85
CA ALA A 82 -1.01 14.89 -11.41
C ALA A 82 -0.61 14.09 -10.17
N LEU A 83 0.50 13.37 -10.29
CA LEU A 83 1.13 12.65 -9.18
C LEU A 83 1.47 13.62 -8.04
N ASP A 84 0.94 13.39 -6.86
CA ASP A 84 1.33 14.14 -5.66
C ASP A 84 2.72 13.72 -5.16
N SER A 85 3.38 14.62 -4.42
CA SER A 85 4.73 14.37 -3.86
C SER A 85 4.85 13.07 -3.04
N PRO A 86 3.89 12.69 -2.16
CA PRO A 86 3.94 11.38 -1.50
C PRO A 86 3.88 10.20 -2.48
N ALA A 87 3.00 10.24 -3.48
CA ALA A 87 2.93 9.23 -4.53
C ALA A 87 4.23 9.13 -5.33
N ASP A 88 4.81 10.26 -5.73
CA ASP A 88 6.12 10.31 -6.41
C ASP A 88 7.20 9.59 -5.60
N ARG A 89 7.30 9.92 -4.32
CA ARG A 89 8.29 9.30 -3.42
C ARG A 89 8.03 7.82 -3.21
N ALA A 90 6.78 7.36 -3.27
CA ALA A 90 6.44 5.94 -3.19
C ALA A 90 6.89 5.21 -4.46
N CYS A 91 6.55 5.75 -5.63
CA CYS A 91 6.92 5.21 -6.94
C CYS A 91 8.45 5.16 -7.13
N THR A 92 9.15 6.24 -6.79
CA THR A 92 10.63 6.30 -6.82
C THR A 92 11.27 5.29 -5.87
N ARG A 93 10.69 5.09 -4.68
CA ARG A 93 11.21 4.09 -3.73
C ARG A 93 11.02 2.66 -4.24
N LEU A 94 9.87 2.37 -4.84
CA LEU A 94 9.59 1.08 -5.47
C LEU A 94 10.61 0.78 -6.57
N ALA A 95 10.84 1.74 -7.47
CA ALA A 95 11.78 1.59 -8.58
C ALA A 95 13.21 1.34 -8.09
N ALA A 96 13.67 2.11 -7.09
CA ALA A 96 15.01 1.96 -6.54
C ALA A 96 15.22 0.65 -5.77
N GLY A 97 14.17 0.11 -5.14
CA GLY A 97 14.29 -1.05 -4.23
C GLY A 97 13.93 -2.40 -4.85
N SER A 98 13.05 -2.43 -5.85
CA SER A 98 12.41 -3.67 -6.32
C SER A 98 13.39 -4.71 -6.86
N ALA A 99 14.43 -4.29 -7.58
CA ALA A 99 15.46 -5.17 -8.12
C ALA A 99 16.38 -5.79 -7.04
N SER A 100 16.53 -5.10 -5.91
CA SER A 100 17.37 -5.52 -4.79
C SER A 100 16.61 -6.32 -3.72
N ALA A 101 15.28 -6.24 -3.70
CA ALA A 101 14.41 -6.95 -2.77
C ALA A 101 14.19 -8.41 -3.21
N ARG A 102 15.19 -9.26 -2.99
CA ARG A 102 15.18 -10.67 -3.41
C ARG A 102 14.72 -11.64 -2.33
N THR A 103 14.76 -11.23 -1.06
CA THR A 103 14.28 -12.05 0.06
C THR A 103 12.92 -11.57 0.54
N GLU A 104 12.15 -12.44 1.22
CA GLU A 104 10.88 -12.05 1.84
C GLU A 104 11.02 -10.83 2.75
N ASP A 105 12.00 -10.82 3.65
CA ASP A 105 12.24 -9.69 4.56
C ASP A 105 12.48 -8.38 3.80
N GLN A 106 13.29 -8.41 2.73
CA GLN A 106 13.57 -7.23 1.92
C GLN A 106 12.32 -6.75 1.16
N ARG A 107 11.49 -7.68 0.66
CA ARG A 107 10.23 -7.36 0.00
C ARG A 107 9.25 -6.72 0.98
N VAL A 108 9.14 -7.27 2.19
CA VAL A 108 8.28 -6.75 3.26
C VAL A 108 8.73 -5.35 3.70
N GLU A 109 10.03 -5.16 3.92
CA GLU A 109 10.60 -3.86 4.27
C GLU A 109 10.32 -2.82 3.17
N LEU A 110 10.62 -3.16 1.91
CA LEU A 110 10.37 -2.27 0.79
C LEU A 110 8.88 -1.93 0.65
N ALA A 111 8.01 -2.93 0.72
CA ALA A 111 6.57 -2.73 0.63
C ALA A 111 6.06 -1.86 1.77
N GLY A 112 6.57 -2.03 3.00
CA GLY A 112 6.23 -1.18 4.13
C GLY A 112 6.61 0.28 3.90
N LEU A 113 7.81 0.55 3.37
CA LEU A 113 8.26 1.90 3.04
C LEU A 113 7.43 2.54 1.92
N VAL A 114 7.09 1.78 0.88
CA VAL A 114 6.25 2.24 -0.23
C VAL A 114 4.83 2.55 0.26
N THR A 115 4.21 1.65 1.02
CA THR A 115 2.86 1.83 1.58
C THR A 115 2.80 3.00 2.54
N ASN A 116 3.77 3.18 3.44
CA ASN A 116 3.77 4.32 4.37
C ASN A 116 3.75 5.67 3.64
N ARG A 117 4.48 5.78 2.52
CA ARG A 117 4.48 6.98 1.68
C ARG A 117 3.17 7.13 0.90
N ALA A 118 2.69 6.04 0.30
CA ALA A 118 1.46 6.03 -0.49
C ALA A 118 0.22 6.33 0.34
N LEU A 119 0.17 5.97 1.63
CA LEU A 119 -0.95 6.32 2.51
C LEU A 119 -1.09 7.83 2.77
N ARG A 120 -0.04 8.61 2.52
CA ARG A 120 -0.07 10.08 2.60
C ARG A 120 -0.46 10.74 1.27
N SER A 121 -0.64 9.95 0.23
CA SER A 121 -1.00 10.41 -1.11
C SER A 121 -2.50 10.68 -1.21
N VAL A 122 -2.84 11.69 -2.01
CA VAL A 122 -4.23 11.97 -2.40
C VAL A 122 -4.68 11.13 -3.60
N THR A 123 -3.81 10.27 -4.13
CA THR A 123 -4.06 9.38 -5.26
C THR A 123 -4.50 7.99 -4.78
N PRO A 124 -5.81 7.72 -4.60
CA PRO A 124 -6.30 6.52 -3.92
C PRO A 124 -5.88 5.22 -4.60
N ARG A 125 -5.73 5.22 -5.93
CA ARG A 125 -5.28 4.05 -6.67
C ARG A 125 -3.86 3.64 -6.32
N ILE A 126 -2.95 4.59 -6.08
CA ILE A 126 -1.56 4.28 -5.70
C ILE A 126 -1.54 3.72 -4.27
N ALA A 127 -2.31 4.31 -3.35
CA ALA A 127 -2.46 3.81 -1.99
C ALA A 127 -3.03 2.38 -1.95
N GLU A 128 -4.09 2.09 -2.72
CA GLU A 128 -4.69 0.75 -2.81
C GLU A 128 -3.68 -0.28 -3.36
N ARG A 129 -2.96 0.07 -4.44
CA ARG A 129 -1.96 -0.81 -5.05
C ARG A 129 -0.77 -1.04 -4.12
N ALA A 130 -0.34 -0.03 -3.38
CA ALA A 130 0.70 -0.18 -2.36
C ALA A 130 0.26 -1.09 -1.21
N ALA A 131 -0.99 -0.99 -0.74
CA ALA A 131 -1.52 -1.91 0.26
C ALA A 131 -1.50 -3.37 -0.22
N ARG A 132 -1.89 -3.63 -1.49
CA ARG A 132 -1.79 -4.97 -2.10
C ARG A 132 -0.35 -5.45 -2.24
N LEU A 133 0.59 -4.55 -2.52
CA LEU A 133 2.02 -4.85 -2.55
C LEU A 133 2.51 -5.39 -1.20
N SER A 134 2.05 -4.82 -0.08
CA SER A 134 2.40 -5.32 1.26
C SER A 134 1.92 -6.74 1.53
N SER A 135 0.74 -7.12 1.01
CA SER A 135 0.27 -8.51 1.08
C SER A 135 1.10 -9.43 0.17
N ALA A 136 1.42 -8.99 -1.04
CA ALA A 136 2.20 -9.74 -2.02
C ALA A 136 3.66 -9.98 -1.60
N ALA A 137 4.23 -9.09 -0.77
CA ALA A 137 5.60 -9.19 -0.29
C ALA A 137 5.90 -10.47 0.50
N ARG A 138 4.88 -11.05 1.13
CA ARG A 138 4.95 -12.33 1.85
C ARG A 138 4.65 -13.55 0.97
N GLY A 139 4.32 -13.32 -0.29
CA GLY A 139 3.97 -14.36 -1.26
C GLY A 139 5.19 -14.92 -2.00
N SER A 140 4.90 -15.70 -3.04
CA SER A 140 5.90 -16.18 -3.99
C SER A 140 6.55 -15.02 -4.74
N ASP A 141 7.73 -15.26 -5.33
CA ASP A 141 8.43 -14.27 -6.16
C ASP A 141 7.59 -13.76 -7.33
N ASP A 142 6.82 -14.63 -7.98
CA ASP A 142 5.93 -14.23 -9.06
C ASP A 142 4.78 -13.34 -8.58
N THR A 143 4.24 -13.63 -7.39
CA THR A 143 3.21 -12.78 -6.75
C THR A 143 3.77 -11.40 -6.45
N TRP A 144 5.00 -11.34 -5.92
CA TRP A 144 5.71 -10.09 -5.65
C TRP A 144 5.94 -9.28 -6.93
N ARG A 145 6.54 -9.88 -7.96
CA ARG A 145 6.84 -9.20 -9.23
C ARG A 145 5.57 -8.66 -9.88
N GLY A 146 4.51 -9.47 -9.95
CA GLY A 146 3.22 -9.04 -10.50
C GLY A 146 2.64 -7.84 -9.75
N ALA A 147 2.76 -7.79 -8.42
CA ALA A 147 2.32 -6.64 -7.63
C ALA A 147 3.19 -5.40 -7.86
N VAL A 148 4.51 -5.56 -7.99
CA VAL A 148 5.44 -4.48 -8.36
C VAL A 148 5.07 -3.90 -9.72
N ASP A 149 4.85 -4.74 -10.73
CA ASP A 149 4.50 -4.33 -12.09
C ASP A 149 3.16 -3.58 -12.13
N LEU A 150 2.15 -4.06 -11.39
CA LEU A 150 0.86 -3.39 -11.26
C LEU A 150 0.97 -2.01 -10.63
N LEU A 151 1.76 -1.87 -9.56
CA LEU A 151 1.98 -0.58 -8.91
C LEU A 151 2.79 0.36 -9.81
N ALA A 152 3.87 -0.13 -10.44
CA ALA A 152 4.68 0.64 -11.38
C ALA A 152 3.86 1.13 -12.59
N GLY A 153 2.99 0.29 -13.15
CA GLY A 153 2.05 0.68 -14.20
C GLY A 153 1.07 1.75 -13.74
N THR A 154 0.60 1.66 -12.49
CA THR A 154 -0.27 2.70 -11.88
C THR A 154 0.49 4.03 -11.72
N CYS A 155 1.74 3.99 -11.26
CA CYS A 155 2.61 5.16 -11.17
C CYS A 155 2.77 5.84 -12.53
N LYS A 156 3.11 5.09 -13.58
CA LYS A 156 3.27 5.62 -14.95
C LYS A 156 1.98 6.25 -15.48
N THR A 157 0.84 5.61 -15.25
CA THR A 157 -0.49 6.14 -15.65
C THR A 157 -0.82 7.45 -14.93
N ALA A 158 -0.33 7.61 -13.70
CA ALA A 158 -0.45 8.84 -12.93
C ALA A 158 0.61 9.90 -13.28
N GLY A 159 1.39 9.70 -14.36
CA GLY A 159 2.38 10.66 -14.85
C GLY A 159 3.76 10.54 -14.21
N TRP A 160 4.01 9.53 -13.39
CA TRP A 160 5.35 9.28 -12.83
C TRP A 160 6.33 8.89 -13.93
N SER A 161 7.49 9.55 -13.95
CA SER A 161 8.63 9.18 -14.77
C SER A 161 9.79 8.83 -13.85
N GLN A 162 10.45 7.71 -14.14
CA GLN A 162 11.59 7.27 -13.34
C GLN A 162 12.70 8.32 -13.42
N PRO A 163 13.28 8.75 -12.28
CA PRO A 163 14.48 9.58 -12.32
C PRO A 163 15.58 8.80 -13.02
N GLY A 164 16.12 9.40 -14.09
CA GLY A 164 17.24 8.86 -14.86
C GLY A 164 18.55 8.88 -14.09
#